data_AF-A0AAE2VYJ9-F1
#
_entry.id   AF-A0AAE2VYJ9-F1
#
_cell.length_a   1.000
_cell.length_b   1.000
_cell.length_c   1.000
_cell.angle_alpha   90.00
_cell.angle_beta   90.00
_cell.angle_gamma   90.00
#
_symmetry.space_group_name_H-M   'P 1'
#
loop_
_entity.id
_entity.type
_entity.pdbx_description
1 polymer ?
#
loop_
_entity_poly.entity_id
_entity_poly.type
_entity_poly.pdbx_seq_one_letter_code
_entity_poly.pdbx_strand_id
1 'polypeptide(L)'
;MKVSVCRSCAPQAQFVDFLRKGLEGIEVESVDCMSGCTRAQTVAFRASGKVAYLFGDLTRDDLAELQNFARLYALSQDGTFADARVLGSLRTKAIARIPG
;
A
#
# COMPACT_ATOMS: atom_id res chain seq x y z
N MET A 1 -1.96 10.67 5.95
CA MET A 1 -2.08 9.21 5.71
C MET A 1 -0.74 8.58 5.97
N LYS A 2 -0.72 7.31 6.36
CA LYS A 2 0.50 6.57 6.69
C LYS A 2 0.59 5.32 5.82
N VAL A 3 1.81 5.01 5.37
CA VAL A 3 2.13 3.85 4.56
C VAL A 3 3.09 2.96 5.33
N SER A 4 2.71 1.70 5.56
CA SER A 4 3.53 0.74 6.31
C SER A 4 4.01 -0.37 5.38
N VAL A 5 5.30 -0.69 5.40
CA VAL A 5 5.94 -1.69 4.54
C VAL A 5 6.44 -2.87 5.39
N CYS A 6 6.07 -4.12 5.04
CA CYS A 6 6.60 -5.30 5.75
C CYS A 6 8.11 -5.40 5.55
N ARG A 7 8.89 -5.55 6.62
CA ARG A 7 10.35 -5.76 6.50
C ARG A 7 10.80 -7.21 6.70
N SER A 8 9.97 -8.10 7.27
CA SER A 8 10.35 -9.50 7.56
C SER A 8 10.10 -10.48 6.42
N CYS A 9 9.32 -10.09 5.40
CA CYS A 9 8.80 -11.00 4.38
C CYS A 9 9.86 -11.47 3.33
N ALA A 10 11.02 -10.78 3.16
CA ALA A 10 12.16 -10.99 2.22
C ALA A 10 11.84 -11.10 0.70
N PRO A 11 12.65 -10.55 -0.27
CA PRO A 11 14.11 -10.34 -0.26
C PRO A 11 14.61 -8.88 -0.48
N GLN A 12 13.74 -7.88 -0.54
CA GLN A 12 14.16 -6.52 -0.90
C GLN A 12 14.41 -5.66 0.35
N ALA A 13 15.58 -5.79 0.97
CA ALA A 13 16.02 -4.86 2.03
C ALA A 13 15.87 -3.38 1.62
N GLN A 14 15.93 -3.13 0.31
CA GLN A 14 15.80 -1.80 -0.29
C GLN A 14 14.36 -1.38 -0.64
N PHE A 15 13.34 -2.24 -0.49
CA PHE A 15 11.97 -1.87 -0.91
C PHE A 15 11.38 -0.76 -0.06
N VAL A 16 11.70 -0.75 1.24
CA VAL A 16 11.30 0.33 2.15
C VAL A 16 11.87 1.66 1.66
N ASP A 17 13.17 1.72 1.37
CA ASP A 17 13.82 2.96 0.92
C ASP A 17 13.40 3.35 -0.50
N PHE A 18 13.15 2.37 -1.36
CA PHE A 18 12.56 2.58 -2.68
C PHE A 18 11.19 3.27 -2.56
N LEU A 19 10.30 2.77 -1.70
CA LEU A 19 8.98 3.37 -1.50
C LEU A 19 9.04 4.72 -0.80
N ARG A 20 9.96 4.93 0.16
CA ARG A 20 10.18 6.25 0.77
C ARG A 20 10.52 7.31 -0.29
N LYS A 21 11.39 6.96 -1.25
CA LYS A 21 11.75 7.85 -2.36
C LYS A 21 10.59 8.02 -3.35
N GLY A 22 9.88 6.94 -3.66
CA GLY A 22 8.81 6.95 -4.64
C GLY A 22 7.50 7.60 -4.15
N LEU A 23 7.27 7.64 -2.85
CA LEU A 23 6.09 8.25 -2.21
C LEU A 23 6.48 9.51 -1.43
N GLU A 24 7.24 10.41 -2.08
CA GLU A 24 7.68 11.67 -1.47
C GLU A 24 6.49 12.48 -0.92
N GLY A 25 6.66 13.04 0.27
CA GLY A 25 5.60 13.77 0.99
C GLY A 25 4.60 12.88 1.74
N ILE A 26 4.74 11.56 1.69
CA ILE A 26 3.93 10.61 2.48
C ILE A 26 4.79 9.97 3.56
N GLU A 27 4.24 9.83 4.77
CA GLU A 27 4.90 9.12 5.87
C GLU A 27 4.97 7.61 5.55
N VAL A 28 6.15 7.13 5.17
CA VAL A 28 6.44 5.71 4.91
C VAL A 28 7.29 5.11 6.03
N GLU A 29 6.71 4.15 6.75
CA GLU A 29 7.38 3.40 7.80
C GLU A 29 7.60 1.93 7.42
N SER A 30 8.57 1.31 8.09
CA SER A 30 8.74 -0.15 8.08
C SER A 30 8.08 -0.74 9.32
N VAL A 31 7.39 -1.87 9.15
CA VAL A 31 6.84 -2.67 10.26
C VAL A 31 7.35 -4.10 10.18
N ASP A 32 7.41 -4.78 11.33
CA ASP A 32 7.98 -6.12 11.42
C ASP A 32 7.20 -7.12 10.58
N CYS A 33 5.90 -7.29 10.84
CA CYS A 33 5.07 -8.27 10.17
C CYS A 33 3.65 -7.75 9.93
N MET A 34 3.07 -8.13 8.78
CA MET A 34 1.65 -7.89 8.43
C MET A 34 0.92 -9.19 8.06
N SER A 35 1.51 -10.35 8.40
CA SER A 35 0.98 -11.70 8.13
C SER A 35 0.66 -11.98 6.64
N GLY A 36 1.26 -11.23 5.72
CA GLY A 36 1.06 -11.38 4.28
C GLY A 36 2.16 -12.16 3.58
N CYS A 37 2.86 -13.05 4.29
CA CYS A 37 4.07 -13.72 3.78
C CYS A 37 3.81 -14.57 2.51
N THR A 38 2.61 -15.12 2.34
CA THR A 38 2.22 -15.86 1.13
C THR A 38 2.02 -14.96 -0.09
N ARG A 39 1.98 -13.64 0.10
CA ARG A 39 1.83 -12.59 -0.92
C ARG A 39 2.84 -11.46 -0.71
N ALA A 40 4.09 -11.81 -0.40
CA ALA A 40 5.16 -10.82 -0.28
C ALA A 40 5.47 -10.19 -1.66
N GLN A 41 5.84 -8.92 -1.78
CA GLN A 41 6.03 -7.89 -0.75
C GLN A 41 4.70 -7.20 -0.40
N THR A 42 4.51 -6.80 0.86
CA THR A 42 3.27 -6.15 1.32
C THR A 42 3.43 -4.70 1.73
N VAL A 43 2.40 -3.90 1.44
CA VAL A 43 2.29 -2.48 1.77
C VAL A 43 0.87 -2.19 2.25
N ALA A 44 0.75 -1.49 3.37
CA ALA A 44 -0.53 -1.04 3.92
C ALA A 44 -0.68 0.47 3.80
N PHE A 45 -1.91 0.92 3.52
CA PHE A 45 -2.30 2.32 3.51
C PHE A 45 -3.37 2.56 4.58
N ARG A 46 -3.14 3.55 5.45
CA ARG A 46 -4.08 3.93 6.52
C ARG A 46 -4.24 5.44 6.65
N ALA A 47 -5.44 5.86 6.96
CA ALA A 47 -5.76 7.20 7.46
C ALA A 47 -6.95 7.08 8.42
N SER A 48 -6.97 7.90 9.46
CA SER A 48 -8.10 7.91 10.42
C SER A 48 -9.41 8.20 9.68
N GLY A 49 -10.46 7.44 10.01
CA GLY A 49 -11.78 7.56 9.38
C GLY A 49 -11.88 6.99 7.97
N LYS A 50 -10.83 6.35 7.45
CA LYS A 50 -10.83 5.73 6.12
C LYS A 50 -10.61 4.22 6.19
N VAL A 51 -11.23 3.49 5.27
CA VAL A 51 -10.93 2.07 5.04
C VAL A 51 -9.44 1.91 4.80
N ALA A 52 -8.81 1.00 5.54
CA ALA A 52 -7.42 0.65 5.35
C ALA A 52 -7.27 -0.42 4.27
N TYR A 53 -6.17 -0.35 3.51
CA TYR A 53 -5.85 -1.32 2.46
C TYR A 53 -4.55 -2.02 2.79
N LEU A 54 -4.50 -3.33 2.57
CA LEU A 54 -3.28 -4.11 2.53
C LEU A 54 -3.13 -4.70 1.14
N PHE A 55 -2.03 -4.37 0.47
CA PHE A 55 -1.66 -4.93 -0.83
C PHE A 55 -0.50 -5.93 -0.66
N GLY A 56 -0.44 -6.92 -1.56
CA GLY A 56 0.61 -7.92 -1.66
C GLY A 56 1.07 -8.13 -3.09
N ASP A 57 2.00 -9.07 -3.29
CA ASP A 57 2.63 -9.38 -4.58
C ASP A 57 3.21 -8.12 -5.26
N LEU A 58 3.71 -7.18 -4.44
CA LEU A 58 4.23 -5.92 -4.92
C LEU A 58 5.68 -6.05 -5.37
N THR A 59 5.97 -5.34 -6.45
CA THR A 59 7.27 -5.22 -7.10
C THR A 59 7.61 -3.75 -7.30
N ARG A 60 8.81 -3.44 -7.81
CA ARG A 60 9.19 -2.06 -8.10
C ARG A 60 8.38 -1.46 -9.26
N ASP A 61 7.86 -2.30 -10.15
CA ASP A 61 7.07 -1.87 -11.31
C ASP A 61 5.70 -1.32 -10.89
N ASP A 62 5.21 -1.67 -9.70
CA ASP A 62 3.94 -1.20 -9.16
C ASP A 62 3.99 0.24 -8.59
N LEU A 63 5.14 0.93 -8.67
CA LEU A 63 5.31 2.24 -8.05
C LEU A 63 4.30 3.27 -8.58
N ALA A 64 4.07 3.29 -9.89
CA ALA A 64 3.15 4.24 -10.50
C ALA A 64 1.70 4.04 -9.99
N GLU A 65 1.27 2.78 -9.88
CA GLU A 65 -0.04 2.44 -9.34
C GLU A 65 -0.14 2.74 -7.84
N LEU A 66 0.92 2.51 -7.06
CA LEU A 66 0.97 2.89 -5.64
C LEU A 66 0.88 4.40 -5.44
N GLN A 67 1.56 5.20 -6.28
CA GLN A 67 1.44 6.66 -6.30
C GLN A 67 0.03 7.11 -6.67
N ASN A 68 -0.57 6.52 -7.71
CA ASN A 68 -1.93 6.84 -8.09
C ASN A 68 -2.94 6.44 -7.00
N PHE A 69 -2.78 5.27 -6.39
CA PHE A 69 -3.59 4.84 -5.25
C PHE A 69 -3.48 5.86 -4.12
N ALA A 70 -2.26 6.27 -3.75
CA ALA A 70 -2.04 7.22 -2.67
C ALA A 70 -2.75 8.56 -2.93
N ARG A 71 -2.66 9.08 -4.17
CA ARG A 71 -3.36 10.30 -4.58
C ARG A 71 -4.88 10.15 -4.49
N LEU A 72 -5.44 9.07 -5.04
CA LEU A 72 -6.88 8.81 -5.00
C LEU A 72 -7.38 8.60 -3.56
N TYR A 73 -6.62 7.89 -2.75
CA TYR A 73 -6.91 7.63 -1.35
C TYR A 73 -6.86 8.90 -0.50
N ALA A 74 -5.95 9.84 -0.81
CA ALA A 74 -5.91 11.15 -0.18
C ALA A 74 -7.18 11.96 -0.49
N LEU A 75 -7.63 11.95 -1.75
CA LEU A 75 -8.82 12.67 -2.22
C LEU A 75 -10.15 12.04 -1.79
N SER A 76 -10.19 10.73 -1.54
CA SER A 76 -11.39 10.04 -1.05
C SER A 76 -11.75 10.49 0.36
N GLN A 77 -13.04 10.59 0.69
CA GLN A 77 -13.49 10.97 2.03
C GLN A 77 -13.29 9.82 3.05
N ASP A 78 -13.64 8.60 2.66
CA ASP A 78 -13.71 7.40 3.52
C ASP A 78 -12.74 6.29 3.07
N GLY A 79 -11.92 6.54 2.05
CA GLY A 79 -11.00 5.56 1.48
C GLY A 79 -11.70 4.49 0.63
N THR A 80 -13.00 4.60 0.36
CA THR A 80 -13.69 3.65 -0.52
C THR A 80 -13.64 4.12 -1.97
N PHE A 81 -13.76 3.14 -2.88
CA PHE A 81 -13.85 3.36 -4.32
C PHE A 81 -15.04 2.58 -4.84
N ALA A 82 -16.02 3.25 -5.44
CA ALA A 82 -17.20 2.60 -6.01
C ALA A 82 -16.83 1.63 -7.15
N ASP A 83 -15.77 1.95 -7.90
CA ASP A 83 -15.23 1.12 -8.96
C ASP A 83 -13.73 0.88 -8.74
N ALA A 84 -13.35 -0.39 -8.51
CA ALA A 84 -11.97 -0.77 -8.26
C ALA A 84 -11.07 -0.66 -9.51
N ARG A 85 -11.63 -0.46 -10.71
CA ARG A 85 -10.83 -0.26 -11.94
C ARG A 85 -9.91 0.96 -11.86
N VAL A 86 -10.26 1.96 -11.06
CA VAL A 86 -9.42 3.15 -10.81
C VAL A 86 -8.10 2.80 -10.12
N LEU A 87 -7.97 1.60 -9.54
CA LEU A 87 -6.75 1.10 -8.90
C LEU A 87 -5.81 0.37 -9.86
N GLY A 88 -6.18 0.20 -11.13
CA GLY A 88 -5.33 -0.50 -12.11
C GLY A 88 -5.04 -1.95 -11.71
N SER A 89 -3.78 -2.36 -11.77
CA SER A 89 -3.32 -3.71 -11.38
C SER A 89 -3.45 -3.96 -9.87
N LEU A 90 -3.42 -2.91 -9.03
CA LEU A 90 -3.52 -3.07 -7.57
C LEU A 90 -4.83 -3.71 -7.11
N ARG A 91 -5.91 -3.61 -7.91
CA ARG A 91 -7.21 -4.21 -7.56
C ARG A 91 -7.14 -5.73 -7.41
N THR A 92 -6.23 -6.41 -8.11
CA THR A 92 -6.01 -7.86 -7.99
C THR A 92 -4.95 -8.22 -6.95
N LYS A 93 -4.23 -7.20 -6.46
CA LYS A 93 -3.18 -7.32 -5.45
C LYS A 93 -3.67 -6.99 -4.03
N ALA A 94 -4.94 -6.60 -3.88
CA ALA A 94 -5.55 -6.38 -2.56
C ALA A 94 -5.62 -7.71 -1.78
N ILE A 95 -5.09 -7.68 -0.55
CA ILE A 95 -5.20 -8.77 0.43
C ILE A 95 -6.40 -8.49 1.35
N ALA A 96 -6.52 -7.25 1.84
CA ALA A 96 -7.56 -6.89 2.78
C ALA A 96 -8.01 -5.44 2.61
N ARG A 97 -9.30 -5.23 2.90
CA ARG A 97 -9.92 -3.94 3.16
C ARG A 97 -10.46 -3.98 4.58
N ILE A 98 -9.97 -3.11 5.45
CA ILE A 98 -10.31 -3.12 6.86
C ILE A 98 -11.13 -1.85 7.13
N PRO A 99 -12.37 -1.97 7.63
CA PRO A 99 -13.17 -0.81 8.03
C PRO A 99 -12.39 0.14 8.95
N GLY A 100 -12.60 1.43 8.76
CA GLY A 100 -11.95 2.50 9.51
C GLY A 100 -12.46 2.61 10.95
#